data_AF-A0A8S1ELS0-F1
#
_entry.id   AF-A0A8S1ELS0-F1
#
_cell.length_a   1.000
_cell.length_b   1.000
_cell.length_c   1.000
_cell.angle_alpha   90.00
_cell.angle_beta   90.00
_cell.angle_gamma   90.00
#
_symmetry.space_group_name_H-M   'P 1'
#
loop_
_entity.id
_entity.type
_entity.pdbx_description
1 polymer ?
#
loop_
_entity_poly.entity_id
_entity_poly.type
_entity_poly.pdbx_seq_one_letter_code
_entity_poly.pdbx_strand_id
1 'polypeptide(L)'
;MAFDLKQQLELQDYLGVLAVWCIFFAILFILSVIINFTCIYEKDDVTALERWGYKKRIGMHLGPHRESVIGRQMPTNIRRD
;
A
#
# COMPACT_ATOMS: atom_id res chain seq x y z
N MET A 1 -39.54 -37.59 -7.54
CA MET A 1 -39.21 -36.16 -7.53
C MET A 1 -37.70 -36.04 -7.49
N ALA A 2 -37.08 -35.58 -8.59
CA ALA A 2 -35.64 -35.39 -8.63
C ALA A 2 -35.32 -34.03 -8.00
N PHE A 3 -34.59 -34.04 -6.89
CA PHE A 3 -34.08 -32.82 -6.28
C PHE A 3 -32.88 -32.36 -7.11
N ASP A 4 -32.98 -31.19 -7.74
CA ASP A 4 -31.85 -30.56 -8.40
C ASP A 4 -30.91 -30.01 -7.33
N LEU A 5 -29.75 -30.64 -7.17
CA LEU A 5 -28.74 -30.29 -6.17
C LEU A 5 -27.82 -29.14 -6.63
N LYS A 6 -28.08 -28.54 -7.79
CA LYS A 6 -27.20 -27.53 -8.36
C LYS A 6 -27.44 -26.19 -7.66
N GLN A 7 -26.42 -25.73 -6.93
CA GLN A 7 -26.45 -24.41 -6.31
C GLN A 7 -26.62 -23.34 -7.41
N GLN A 8 -27.73 -22.59 -7.36
CA GLN A 8 -27.96 -21.43 -8.21
C GLN A 8 -27.13 -20.27 -7.63
N LEU A 9 -25.91 -20.06 -8.16
CA LEU A 9 -25.10 -18.90 -7.77
C LEU A 9 -25.68 -17.66 -8.47
N GLU A 10 -26.12 -16.70 -7.66
CA GLU A 10 -26.50 -15.39 -8.18
C GLU A 10 -25.27 -14.50 -8.31
N LEU A 11 -25.37 -13.46 -9.14
CA LEU A 11 -24.29 -12.49 -9.32
C LEU A 11 -23.86 -11.84 -7.98
N GLN A 12 -24.80 -11.70 -7.05
CA GLN A 12 -24.56 -11.18 -5.71
C GLN A 12 -23.54 -12.03 -4.92
N ASP A 13 -23.58 -13.36 -5.07
CA ASP A 13 -22.67 -14.26 -4.36
C ASP A 13 -21.22 -14.04 -4.81
N TYR A 14 -21.00 -13.80 -6.11
CA TYR A 14 -19.68 -13.47 -6.65
C TYR A 14 -19.21 -12.08 -6.20
N LEU A 15 -20.11 -11.09 -6.16
CA LEU A 15 -19.78 -9.74 -5.67
C LEU A 15 -19.42 -9.75 -4.19
N GLY A 16 -20.02 -10.63 -3.39
CA GLY A 16 -19.66 -10.82 -1.97
C GLY A 16 -18.20 -11.23 -1.80
N VAL A 17 -17.72 -12.20 -2.58
CA VAL A 17 -16.32 -12.63 -2.56
C VAL A 17 -15.38 -11.49 -2.95
N LEU A 18 -15.71 -10.74 -4.00
CA LEU A 18 -14.92 -9.59 -4.44
C LEU A 18 -14.90 -8.47 -3.39
N ALA A 19 -16.02 -8.19 -2.73
CA ALA A 19 -16.12 -7.18 -1.70
C ALA A 19 -15.22 -7.53 -0.49
N VAL A 20 -15.27 -8.77 -0.01
CA VAL A 20 -14.43 -9.24 1.09
C VAL A 20 -12.94 -9.17 0.71
N TRP A 21 -12.60 -9.56 -0.52
CA TRP A 21 -11.25 -9.43 -1.04
C TRP A 21 -10.77 -7.97 -1.02
N CYS A 22 -11.54 -7.04 -1.56
CA CYS A 22 -11.22 -5.61 -1.54
C CYS A 22 -11.05 -5.06 -0.12
N ILE A 23 -11.94 -5.43 0.82
CA ILE A 23 -11.88 -4.99 2.21
C ILE A 23 -10.60 -5.51 2.89
N PHE A 24 -10.24 -6.77 2.68
CA PHE A 24 -9.04 -7.36 3.24
C PHE A 24 -7.77 -6.60 2.79
N PHE A 25 -7.62 -6.36 1.49
CA PHE A 25 -6.49 -5.59 0.96
C PHE A 25 -6.50 -4.14 1.41
N ALA A 26 -7.68 -3.51 1.53
CA ALA A 26 -7.79 -2.16 2.06
C ALA A 26 -7.31 -2.09 3.51
N ILE A 27 -7.66 -3.06 4.36
CA ILE A 27 -7.20 -3.13 5.75
C ILE A 27 -5.68 -3.32 5.80
N LEU A 28 -5.12 -4.26 5.03
CA LEU A 28 -3.67 -4.45 4.96
C LEU A 28 -2.94 -3.19 4.51
N PHE A 29 -3.49 -2.48 3.52
CA PHE A 29 -2.93 -1.23 3.04
C PHE A 29 -2.95 -0.14 4.13
N ILE A 30 -4.08 0.02 4.82
CA ILE A 30 -4.21 0.99 5.93
C ILE A 30 -3.21 0.66 7.05
N LEU A 31 -3.11 -0.61 7.45
CA LEU A 31 -2.15 -1.05 8.46
C LEU A 31 -0.71 -0.77 8.03
N SER A 32 -0.38 -1.06 6.77
CA SER A 32 0.95 -0.75 6.21
C SER A 32 1.26 0.74 6.29
N VAL A 33 0.31 1.61 5.95
CA VAL A 33 0.45 3.06 6.06
C VAL A 33 0.61 3.48 7.52
N ILE A 34 -0.24 2.98 8.44
CA ILE A 34 -0.16 3.33 9.86
C ILE A 34 1.21 2.96 10.43
N ILE A 35 1.71 1.76 10.14
CA ILE A 35 3.04 1.31 10.60
C ILE A 35 4.12 2.20 9.99
N ASN A 36 4.03 2.51 8.69
CA ASN A 36 5.01 3.37 8.01
C ASN A 36 5.08 4.79 8.58
N PHE A 37 3.96 5.35 9.06
CA PHE A 37 3.92 6.70 9.62
C PHE A 37 4.11 6.76 11.15
N THR A 38 3.68 5.73 11.88
CA THR A 38 3.63 5.76 13.36
C THR A 38 4.83 5.04 13.99
N CYS A 39 5.33 3.98 13.36
CA CYS A 39 6.41 3.16 13.94
C CYS A 39 7.81 3.57 13.48
N ILE A 40 7.94 4.60 12.64
CA ILE A 40 9.21 4.99 12.04
C ILE A 40 9.62 6.33 12.63
N TYR A 41 10.75 6.32 13.34
CA TYR A 41 11.29 7.50 14.00
C TYR A 41 12.30 8.20 13.09
N GLU A 42 12.61 9.47 13.36
CA GLU A 42 13.52 10.30 12.55
C GLU A 42 14.98 9.76 12.47
N LYS A 43 15.30 8.72 13.24
CA LYS A 43 16.61 8.05 13.26
C LYS A 43 16.63 6.73 12.48
N ASP A 44 15.48 6.25 12.03
CA ASP A 44 15.37 5.01 11.27
C ASP A 44 15.64 5.26 9.78
N ASP A 45 15.97 4.20 9.04
CA ASP A 45 16.24 4.27 7.61
C ASP A 45 15.02 4.80 6.82
N VAL A 46 15.28 5.55 5.75
CA VAL A 46 14.23 6.06 4.87
C VAL A 46 13.41 4.92 4.28
N THR A 47 12.10 5.06 4.42
CA THR A 47 11.11 4.05 4.08
C THR A 47 11.02 3.81 2.57
N ALA A 48 10.53 2.61 2.19
CA ALA A 48 10.31 2.30 0.78
C ALA A 48 9.31 3.27 0.12
N LEU A 49 8.31 3.75 0.87
CA LEU A 49 7.34 4.73 0.39
C LEU A 49 7.97 6.10 0.14
N GLU A 50 8.79 6.60 1.07
CA GLU A 50 9.52 7.86 0.90
C GLU A 50 10.51 7.81 -0.26
N ARG A 51 11.25 6.69 -0.43
CA ARG A 51 12.14 6.49 -1.59
C ARG A 51 11.36 6.50 -2.89
N TRP A 52 10.22 5.83 -2.93
CA TRP A 52 9.36 5.78 -4.11
C TRP A 52 8.75 7.15 -4.44
N GLY A 53 8.25 7.88 -3.44
CA GLY A 53 7.72 9.23 -3.61
C GLY A 53 8.74 10.22 -4.12
N TYR A 54 9.97 10.14 -3.61
CA TYR A 54 11.09 10.93 -4.09
C TYR A 54 11.44 10.58 -5.54
N LYS A 55 11.54 9.29 -5.88
CA LYS A 55 11.82 8.83 -7.25
C LYS A 55 10.76 9.32 -8.25
N LYS A 56 9.47 9.22 -7.88
CA LYS A 56 8.35 9.65 -8.73
C LYS A 56 8.04 11.15 -8.66
N ARG A 57 8.78 11.94 -7.87
CA ARG A 57 8.54 13.38 -7.66
C ARG A 57 7.09 13.70 -7.32
N ILE A 58 6.51 12.95 -6.38
CA ILE A 58 5.08 13.04 -6.03
C ILE A 58 4.75 14.35 -5.28
N GLY A 59 5.75 15.08 -4.78
CA GLY A 59 5.57 16.37 -4.12
C GLY A 59 4.77 16.29 -2.80
N MET A 60 4.54 15.07 -2.29
CA MET A 60 3.89 14.79 -1.01
C MET A 60 4.87 14.08 -0.08
N HIS A 61 4.80 14.43 1.21
CA HIS A 61 5.51 13.69 2.25
C HIS A 61 4.84 12.32 2.45
N LEU A 62 5.56 11.25 2.11
CA LEU A 62 5.13 9.86 2.28
C LEU A 62 5.69 9.21 3.56
N GLY A 63 6.19 10.03 4.48
CA GLY A 63 6.73 9.61 5.76
C GLY A 63 7.22 10.81 6.58
N PRO A 64 7.88 10.56 7.72
CA PRO A 64 8.31 11.59 8.65
C PRO A 64 9.54 12.38 8.16
N HIS A 65 10.34 11.84 7.23
CA HIS A 65 11.57 12.47 6.79
C HIS A 65 11.33 13.52 5.70
N ARG A 66 12.06 14.63 5.78
CA ARG A 66 12.06 15.67 4.76
C ARG A 66 12.77 15.20 3.49
N GLU A 67 12.33 15.69 2.34
CA GLU A 67 12.93 15.37 1.02
C GLU A 67 14.46 15.61 0.95
N SER A 68 14.96 16.59 1.71
CA SER A 68 16.41 16.90 1.77
C SER A 68 17.23 15.87 2.55
N VAL A 69 16.61 15.13 3.48
CA VAL A 69 17.22 14.00 4.19
C VAL A 69 17.20 12.76 3.30
N ILE A 70 16.05 12.51 2.67
CA ILE A 70 15.87 11.40 1.71
C ILE A 70 16.91 11.50 0.58
N GLY A 71 17.07 12.68 -0.01
CA GLY A 71 18.03 12.91 -1.09
C GLY A 71 19.51 12.71 -0.71
N ARG A 72 19.85 12.82 0.59
CA ARG A 72 21.22 12.56 1.08
C ARG A 72 21.52 11.07 1.24
N GLN A 73 20.50 10.27 1.55
CA GLN A 73 20.64 8.82 1.76
C GLN A 73 20.41 8.02 0.47
N MET A 74 19.86 8.64 -0.58
CA MET A 74 19.59 7.98 -1.86
C MET A 74 20.87 7.79 -2.68
N PRO A 75 21.15 6.58 -3.20
CA PRO A 75 22.28 6.34 -4.08
C PRO A 75 22.14 7.12 -5.40
N THR A 76 23.27 7.62 -5.92
CA THR A 76 23.32 8.59 -7.03
C THR A 76 22.77 8.05 -8.36
N ASN A 77 22.60 6.73 -8.48
CA ASN A 77 22.03 6.06 -9.64
C ASN A 77 20.54 6.35 -9.83
N ILE A 78 19.76 6.51 -8.76
CA ILE A 78 18.31 6.75 -8.85
C ILE A 78 17.98 8.16 -9.39
N ARG A 79 18.93 9.11 -9.32
CA ARG A 79 18.72 10.48 -9.83
C ARG A 79 18.70 10.57 -11.36
N ARG A 80 19.14 9.51 -12.06
CA ARG A 80 19.33 9.52 -13.52
C ARG A 80 18.26 8.75 -14.30
N ASP A 81 17.35 8.06 -13.62
CA ASP A 81 16.20 7.38 -14.23
C ASP A 81 14.98 8.31 -14.25
#